data_AF-A0A6P0NT96-F1
#
_entry.id   AF-A0A6P0NT96-F1
#
_cell.length_a   1.000
_cell.length_b   1.000
_cell.length_c   1.000
_cell.angle_alpha   90.00
_cell.angle_beta   90.00
_cell.angle_gamma   90.00
#
_symmetry.space_group_name_H-M   'P 1'
#
loop_
_entity.id
_entity.type
_entity.pdbx_description
1 polymer ?
#
loop_
_entity_poly.entity_id
_entity_poly.type
_entity_poly.pdbx_seq_one_letter_code
_entity_poly.pdbx_strand_id
1 'polypeptide(L)'
;MFVNRIVSVYLRLFFLGFAVWMLAFYFLISNPNVEVNAQDLPPLKTHPLPPTLAQWKDTSNSGDYFDRIEVQDVGYLIWSQFPIKVYVESSQKSERSENNLFSSSVKSTPDSLQKVSRSRQWANIVIDAIWEWNTYLPLQIVDNPEIADIKIFNKRPPLTPGNLRARSAETRYQLHEDENGTLSQSFVIWLSPMQVGKYLPAAVRHEFGHALGIWGHSPEKTDVMYYSQVAEPPPISARDINTLKRIYLQTTRLGLQ
;
A
#
# COMPACT_ATOMS: atom_id res chain seq x y z
N MET A 1 -56.50 28.57 36.92
CA MET A 1 -56.45 29.06 35.52
C MET A 1 -55.09 29.61 35.09
N PHE A 2 -54.19 30.01 36.01
CA PHE A 2 -52.90 30.64 35.66
C PHE A 2 -51.78 29.64 35.28
N VAL A 3 -51.75 28.44 35.87
CA VAL A 3 -50.67 27.46 35.68
C VAL A 3 -50.67 26.85 34.26
N ASN A 4 -51.84 26.62 33.67
CA ASN A 4 -51.94 26.00 32.33
C ASN A 4 -51.48 26.92 31.19
N ARG A 5 -51.52 28.25 31.36
CA ARG A 5 -51.02 29.19 30.35
C ARG A 5 -49.49 29.23 30.30
N ILE A 6 -48.84 29.13 31.45
CA ILE A 6 -47.37 29.17 31.56
C ILE A 6 -46.76 27.91 30.94
N VAL A 7 -47.32 26.73 31.24
CA VAL A 7 -46.87 25.45 30.65
C VAL A 7 -47.04 25.46 29.12
N SER A 8 -48.14 26.02 28.59
CA SER A 8 -48.35 26.11 27.14
C SER A 8 -47.37 27.03 26.41
N VAL A 9 -46.86 28.08 27.06
CA VAL A 9 -45.88 28.99 26.45
C VAL A 9 -44.49 28.35 26.42
N TYR A 10 -44.08 27.72 27.52
CA TYR A 10 -42.80 26.99 27.57
C TYR A 10 -42.78 25.78 26.63
N LEU A 11 -43.90 25.07 26.48
CA LEU A 11 -43.99 23.95 25.54
C LEU A 11 -43.85 24.41 24.08
N ARG A 12 -44.44 25.56 23.71
CA ARG A 12 -44.29 26.14 22.36
C ARG A 12 -42.87 26.65 22.09
N LEU A 13 -42.21 27.26 23.08
CA LEU A 13 -40.81 27.70 22.96
C LEU A 13 -39.85 26.51 22.88
N PHE A 14 -40.14 25.41 23.59
CA PHE A 14 -39.39 24.16 23.50
C PHE A 14 -39.48 23.53 22.10
N PHE A 15 -40.67 23.44 21.51
CA PHE A 15 -40.83 22.91 20.15
C PHE A 15 -40.21 23.80 19.07
N LEU A 16 -40.24 25.13 19.24
CA LEU A 16 -39.58 26.05 18.29
C LEU A 16 -38.05 25.93 18.37
N GLY A 17 -37.50 25.84 19.58
CA GLY A 17 -36.06 25.60 19.79
C GLY A 17 -35.59 24.24 19.27
N PHE A 18 -36.40 23.20 19.47
CA PHE A 18 -36.12 21.85 18.97
C PHE A 18 -36.14 21.78 17.43
N ALA A 19 -37.05 22.51 16.77
CA ALA A 19 -37.09 22.57 15.31
C ALA A 19 -35.88 23.30 14.71
N VAL A 20 -35.43 24.40 15.32
CA VAL A 20 -34.20 25.11 14.92
C VAL A 20 -32.96 24.23 15.17
N TRP A 21 -32.94 23.49 16.27
CA TRP A 21 -31.87 22.54 16.58
C TRP A 21 -31.83 21.36 15.60
N MET A 22 -32.99 20.81 15.22
CA MET A 22 -33.11 19.79 14.16
C MET A 22 -32.62 20.29 12.80
N LEU A 23 -32.94 21.53 12.42
CA LEU A 23 -32.48 22.13 11.16
C LEU A 23 -30.95 22.37 11.16
N ALA A 24 -30.39 22.87 12.26
CA ALA A 24 -28.95 23.03 12.41
C ALA A 24 -28.21 21.68 12.43
N PHE A 25 -28.80 20.66 13.07
CA PHE A 25 -28.28 19.30 13.11
C PHE A 25 -28.37 18.62 11.73
N TYR A 26 -29.41 18.89 10.95
CA TYR A 26 -29.54 18.38 9.58
C TYR A 26 -28.45 18.98 8.67
N PHE A 27 -28.13 20.28 8.81
CA PHE A 27 -27.02 20.91 8.09
C PHE A 27 -25.63 20.43 8.54
N LEU A 28 -25.48 19.99 9.79
CA LEU A 28 -24.24 19.40 10.32
C LEU A 28 -24.00 17.95 9.89
N ILE A 29 -25.06 17.23 9.48
CA ILE A 29 -24.98 15.83 9.02
C ILE A 29 -25.11 15.71 7.50
N SER A 30 -25.62 16.75 6.82
CA SER A 30 -25.52 16.87 5.37
C SER A 30 -24.07 17.17 4.98
N ASN A 31 -23.22 16.15 5.03
CA ASN A 31 -22.04 16.13 4.18
C ASN A 31 -22.58 16.16 2.74
N PRO A 32 -22.26 17.18 1.92
CA PRO A 32 -22.49 17.05 0.50
C PRO A 32 -21.68 15.82 0.07
N ASN A 33 -22.38 14.75 -0.31
CA ASN A 33 -21.77 13.74 -1.16
C ASN A 33 -21.43 14.49 -2.44
N VAL A 34 -20.21 14.98 -2.54
CA VAL A 34 -19.65 15.40 -3.82
C VAL A 34 -19.59 14.10 -4.62
N GLU A 35 -20.62 13.86 -5.43
CA GLU A 35 -20.57 12.83 -6.45
C GLU A 35 -19.41 13.21 -7.38
N VAL A 36 -18.29 12.51 -7.22
CA VAL A 36 -17.15 12.63 -8.14
C VAL A 36 -17.66 12.17 -9.50
N ASN A 37 -17.86 13.11 -10.42
CA ASN A 37 -18.33 12.80 -11.76
C ASN A 37 -17.20 12.13 -12.54
N ALA A 38 -17.49 11.04 -13.26
CA ALA A 38 -16.50 10.36 -14.10
C ALA A 38 -15.91 11.27 -15.21
N GLN A 39 -16.55 12.42 -15.50
CA GLN A 39 -16.06 13.48 -16.39
C GLN A 39 -14.89 14.29 -15.80
N ASP A 40 -14.69 14.27 -14.47
CA ASP A 40 -13.63 15.03 -13.80
C ASP A 40 -12.32 14.23 -13.68
N LEU A 41 -12.32 12.95 -14.07
CA LEU A 41 -11.14 12.10 -14.03
C LEU A 41 -10.33 12.22 -15.33
N PRO A 42 -8.98 12.16 -15.26
CA PRO A 42 -8.17 12.22 -16.45
C PRO A 42 -8.42 11.03 -17.38
N PRO A 43 -8.17 11.19 -18.69
CA PRO A 43 -8.41 10.13 -19.66
C PRO A 43 -7.46 8.95 -19.44
N LEU A 44 -7.95 7.75 -19.79
CA LEU A 44 -7.13 6.54 -19.83
C LEU A 44 -6.06 6.65 -20.93
N LYS A 45 -4.81 6.32 -20.59
CA LYS A 45 -3.67 6.35 -21.52
C LYS A 45 -2.73 5.17 -21.31
N THR A 46 -2.01 4.79 -22.36
CA THR A 46 -0.93 3.79 -22.30
C THR A 46 0.39 4.45 -21.94
N HIS A 47 1.25 3.72 -21.23
CA HIS A 47 2.62 4.14 -20.94
C HIS A 47 3.64 3.25 -21.65
N PRO A 48 4.84 3.75 -21.97
CA PRO A 48 5.90 2.91 -22.49
C PRO A 48 6.27 1.85 -21.46
N LEU A 49 6.54 0.63 -21.94
CA LEU A 49 7.04 -0.43 -21.08
C LEU A 49 8.41 -0.02 -20.48
N PRO A 50 8.65 -0.32 -19.19
CA PRO A 50 9.98 -0.22 -18.60
C PRO A 50 10.97 -1.07 -19.41
N PRO A 51 12.21 -0.61 -19.66
CA PRO A 51 13.16 -1.32 -20.52
C PRO A 51 13.38 -2.78 -20.12
N THR A 52 13.42 -3.06 -18.81
CA THR A 52 13.55 -4.39 -18.23
C THR A 52 12.36 -5.32 -18.59
N LEU A 53 11.12 -4.84 -18.48
CA LEU A 53 9.92 -5.59 -18.90
C LEU A 53 9.82 -5.71 -20.43
N ALA A 54 10.23 -4.69 -21.17
CA ALA A 54 10.24 -4.72 -22.63
C ALA A 54 11.15 -5.86 -23.14
N GLN A 55 12.31 -6.02 -22.51
CA GLN A 55 13.31 -7.05 -22.83
C GLN A 55 12.92 -8.45 -22.34
N TRP A 56 12.04 -8.58 -21.34
CA TRP A 56 11.57 -9.87 -20.84
C TRP A 56 10.96 -10.72 -21.96
N LYS A 57 11.41 -11.97 -22.03
CA LYS A 57 10.88 -13.02 -22.91
C LYS A 57 10.75 -14.32 -22.13
N ASP A 58 9.56 -14.89 -22.17
CA ASP A 58 9.31 -16.23 -21.66
C ASP A 58 9.67 -17.28 -22.72
N THR A 59 10.72 -18.05 -22.46
CA THR A 59 11.19 -19.13 -23.34
C THR A 59 10.40 -20.42 -23.19
N SER A 60 9.61 -20.56 -22.12
CA SER A 60 8.90 -21.79 -21.75
C SER A 60 7.40 -21.74 -22.06
N ASN A 61 6.91 -20.61 -22.60
CA ASN A 61 5.50 -20.37 -22.89
C ASN A 61 4.59 -20.72 -21.69
N SER A 62 4.95 -20.18 -20.53
CA SER A 62 4.36 -20.46 -19.23
C SER A 62 2.94 -19.91 -19.07
N GLY A 63 2.51 -19.03 -19.97
CA GLY A 63 1.22 -18.35 -19.90
C GLY A 63 1.20 -17.21 -18.88
N ASP A 64 0.01 -16.73 -18.53
CA ASP A 64 -0.21 -15.69 -17.53
C ASP A 64 -1.48 -16.00 -16.68
N TYR A 65 -1.88 -15.08 -15.82
CA TYR A 65 -3.16 -15.09 -15.12
C TYR A 65 -3.78 -13.69 -15.13
N PHE A 66 -3.64 -12.97 -16.24
CA PHE A 66 -4.11 -11.59 -16.38
C PHE A 66 -5.63 -11.47 -16.21
N ASP A 67 -6.39 -12.54 -16.51
CA ASP A 67 -7.83 -12.65 -16.26
C ASP A 67 -8.20 -12.62 -14.76
N ARG A 68 -7.22 -12.72 -13.87
CA ARG A 68 -7.38 -12.66 -12.40
C ARG A 68 -7.02 -11.31 -11.81
N ILE A 69 -6.71 -10.31 -12.64
CA ILE A 69 -6.32 -8.97 -12.18
C ILE A 69 -7.54 -8.08 -12.06
N GLU A 70 -7.67 -7.42 -10.91
CA GLU A 70 -8.76 -6.52 -10.60
C GLU A 70 -8.46 -5.12 -11.15
N VAL A 71 -9.36 -4.63 -12.01
CA VAL A 71 -9.28 -3.27 -12.55
C VAL A 71 -9.91 -2.30 -11.55
N GLN A 72 -9.20 -1.20 -11.26
CA GLN A 72 -9.66 -0.16 -10.34
C GLN A 72 -10.37 0.97 -11.12
N ASP A 73 -10.98 1.90 -10.41
CA ASP A 73 -11.60 3.09 -11.02
C ASP A 73 -10.60 3.97 -11.77
N VAL A 74 -9.30 3.85 -11.47
CA VAL A 74 -8.20 4.52 -12.20
C VAL A 74 -7.62 3.68 -13.34
N GLY A 75 -8.21 2.51 -13.63
CA GLY A 75 -7.64 1.50 -14.53
C GLY A 75 -6.69 0.55 -13.80
N TYR A 76 -5.63 0.13 -14.50
CA TYR A 76 -4.61 -0.74 -13.90
C TYR A 76 -3.60 0.09 -13.08
N LEU A 77 -3.17 -0.46 -11.95
CA LEU A 77 -2.15 0.16 -11.09
C LEU A 77 -0.77 -0.08 -11.70
N ILE A 78 -0.21 0.94 -12.35
CA ILE A 78 1.10 0.85 -13.01
C ILE A 78 1.99 2.03 -12.62
N TRP A 79 3.30 1.80 -12.56
CA TRP A 79 4.28 2.85 -12.42
C TRP A 79 4.71 3.37 -13.79
N SER A 80 4.69 4.69 -13.97
CA SER A 80 5.14 5.35 -15.21
C SER A 80 6.44 6.14 -15.03
N GLN A 81 6.89 6.30 -13.79
CA GLN A 81 8.14 6.96 -13.42
C GLN A 81 9.07 5.95 -12.76
N PHE A 82 10.35 5.99 -13.15
CA PHE A 82 11.37 5.06 -12.68
C PHE A 82 12.65 5.81 -12.31
N PRO A 83 13.43 5.31 -11.33
CA PRO A 83 13.17 4.11 -10.54
C PRO A 83 12.04 4.30 -9.52
N ILE A 84 11.36 3.20 -9.17
CA ILE A 84 10.36 3.21 -8.07
C ILE A 84 11.12 3.31 -6.75
N LYS A 85 10.82 4.33 -5.95
CA LYS A 85 11.50 4.60 -4.68
C LYS A 85 10.84 3.81 -3.57
N VAL A 86 11.62 2.99 -2.89
CA VAL A 86 11.15 2.10 -1.84
C VAL A 86 11.81 2.44 -0.52
N TYR A 87 11.01 2.72 0.50
CA TYR A 87 11.47 2.87 1.87
C TYR A 87 11.23 1.57 2.65
N VAL A 88 12.26 1.10 3.34
CA VAL A 88 12.19 -0.07 4.24
C VAL A 88 12.51 0.37 5.66
N GLU A 89 11.59 0.14 6.60
CA GLU A 89 11.81 0.48 8.00
C GLU A 89 13.09 -0.16 8.55
N SER A 90 13.89 0.63 9.28
CA SER A 90 15.17 0.17 9.85
C SER A 90 16.33 -0.06 8.87
N SER A 91 16.21 0.29 7.59
CA SER A 91 17.36 0.27 6.65
C SER A 91 18.55 1.09 7.17
N GLN A 92 18.30 2.20 7.88
CA GLN A 92 19.35 3.12 8.31
C GLN A 92 19.18 3.76 9.72
N LYS A 93 18.09 3.49 10.45
CA LYS A 93 17.97 3.97 11.86
C LYS A 93 19.11 3.44 12.76
N SER A 94 19.75 2.32 12.38
CA SER A 94 20.83 1.70 13.14
C SER A 94 22.20 2.35 12.93
N GLU A 95 22.56 2.81 11.72
CA GLU A 95 23.89 3.42 11.50
C GLU A 95 24.00 4.77 12.23
N ARG A 96 22.94 5.58 12.23
CA ARG A 96 22.89 6.82 13.01
C ARG A 96 22.87 6.58 14.52
N SER A 97 22.30 5.46 14.97
CA SER A 97 22.36 5.07 16.39
C SER A 97 23.73 4.49 16.78
N GLU A 98 24.40 3.74 15.91
CA GLU A 98 25.76 3.22 16.16
C GLU A 98 26.80 4.34 16.19
N ASN A 99 26.75 5.27 15.24
CA ASN A 99 27.66 6.42 15.20
C ASN A 99 27.49 7.37 16.40
N ASN A 100 26.29 7.43 17.01
CA ASN A 100 26.04 8.19 18.23
C ASN A 100 26.30 7.38 19.52
N LEU A 101 26.32 6.04 19.47
CA LEU A 101 26.68 5.16 20.60
C LEU A 101 28.19 5.19 20.88
N PHE A 102 29.02 5.42 19.86
CA PHE A 102 30.47 5.53 20.02
C PHE A 102 30.93 6.95 20.39
N SER A 103 30.09 7.98 20.23
CA SER A 103 30.41 9.36 20.58
C SER A 103 29.84 9.81 21.94
N SER A 104 29.03 8.99 22.60
CA SER A 104 28.45 9.28 23.91
C SER A 104 28.80 8.18 24.90
N SER A 105 29.31 8.54 26.08
CA SER A 105 29.67 7.64 27.18
C SER A 105 28.48 6.92 27.82
N VAL A 106 27.43 6.61 27.04
CA VAL A 106 26.25 5.86 27.44
C VAL A 106 26.55 4.38 27.19
N LYS A 107 26.68 3.60 28.27
CA LYS A 107 26.78 2.14 28.17
C LYS A 107 25.54 1.60 27.45
N SER A 108 25.73 1.13 26.21
CA SER A 108 24.70 0.38 25.50
C SER A 108 24.42 -0.92 26.25
N THR A 109 23.14 -1.17 26.55
CA THR A 109 22.74 -2.43 27.20
C THR A 109 22.71 -3.56 26.15
N PRO A 110 23.03 -4.81 26.52
CA PRO A 110 22.98 -5.94 25.58
C PRO A 110 21.65 -6.08 24.82
N ASP A 111 20.54 -5.71 25.45
CA ASP A 111 19.19 -5.72 24.85
C ASP A 111 19.04 -4.72 23.70
N SER A 112 19.61 -3.51 23.84
CA SER A 112 19.56 -2.47 22.81
C SER A 112 20.33 -2.88 21.54
N LEU A 113 21.52 -3.47 21.71
CA LEU A 113 22.34 -3.97 20.60
C LEU A 113 21.68 -5.16 19.89
N GLN A 114 21.05 -6.05 20.66
CA GLN A 114 20.31 -7.18 20.09
C GLN A 114 19.10 -6.72 19.28
N LYS A 115 18.34 -5.74 19.77
CA LYS A 115 17.20 -5.16 19.04
C LYS A 115 17.63 -4.51 17.73
N VAL A 116 18.70 -3.71 17.76
CA VAL A 116 19.28 -3.08 16.56
C VAL A 116 19.71 -4.14 15.54
N SER A 117 20.40 -5.19 15.99
CA SER A 117 20.83 -6.30 15.14
C SER A 117 19.64 -7.02 14.47
N ARG A 118 18.57 -7.32 15.22
CA ARG A 118 17.36 -7.95 14.68
C ARG A 118 16.64 -7.06 13.64
N SER A 119 16.53 -5.77 13.92
CA SER A 119 15.94 -4.81 12.98
C SER A 119 16.72 -4.72 11.68
N ARG A 120 18.07 -4.72 11.74
CA ARG A 120 18.93 -4.74 10.55
C ARG A 120 18.82 -6.06 9.78
N GLN A 121 18.82 -7.20 10.47
CA GLN A 121 18.61 -8.50 9.83
C GLN A 121 17.27 -8.58 9.09
N TRP A 122 16.20 -8.09 9.72
CA TRP A 122 14.89 -7.99 9.08
C TRP A 122 14.95 -7.12 7.82
N ALA A 123 15.54 -5.92 7.92
CA ALA A 123 15.63 -4.99 6.80
C ALA A 123 16.42 -5.60 5.62
N ASN A 124 17.54 -6.28 5.90
CA ASN A 124 18.32 -6.95 4.87
C ASN A 124 17.52 -8.02 4.13
N ILE A 125 16.80 -8.90 4.86
CA ILE A 125 15.95 -9.94 4.22
C ILE A 125 14.86 -9.32 3.34
N VAL A 126 14.26 -8.22 3.80
CA VAL A 126 13.24 -7.50 3.05
C VAL A 126 13.85 -6.86 1.79
N ILE A 127 15.00 -6.19 1.92
CA ILE A 127 15.72 -5.56 0.81
C ILE A 127 16.16 -6.60 -0.22
N ASP A 128 16.69 -7.74 0.21
CA ASP A 128 17.10 -8.84 -0.68
C ASP A 128 15.91 -9.33 -1.52
N ALA A 129 14.76 -9.56 -0.89
CA ALA A 129 13.55 -10.00 -1.58
C ALA A 129 12.96 -8.93 -2.53
N ILE A 130 13.11 -7.63 -2.22
CA ILE A 130 12.75 -6.53 -3.13
C ILE A 130 13.67 -6.52 -4.34
N TRP A 131 14.98 -6.74 -4.16
CA TRP A 131 15.94 -6.75 -5.26
C TRP A 131 15.70 -7.88 -6.26
N GLU A 132 15.04 -8.97 -5.87
CA GLU A 132 14.60 -9.99 -6.83
C GLU A 132 13.67 -9.43 -7.90
N TRP A 133 12.77 -8.51 -7.53
CA TRP A 133 11.88 -7.80 -8.47
C TRP A 133 12.61 -6.76 -9.33
N ASN A 134 13.77 -6.26 -8.89
CA ASN A 134 14.53 -5.25 -9.63
C ASN A 134 15.04 -5.74 -10.99
N THR A 135 15.11 -7.07 -11.17
CA THR A 135 15.35 -7.71 -12.47
C THR A 135 14.32 -7.27 -13.52
N TYR A 136 13.09 -6.98 -13.08
CA TYR A 136 11.93 -6.75 -13.94
C TYR A 136 11.47 -5.30 -13.94
N LEU A 137 11.65 -4.55 -12.85
CA LEU A 137 11.31 -3.13 -12.76
C LEU A 137 12.42 -2.35 -12.05
N PRO A 138 12.88 -1.19 -12.54
CA PRO A 138 13.92 -0.43 -11.85
C PRO A 138 13.48 0.08 -10.48
N LEU A 139 14.20 -0.29 -9.43
CA LEU A 139 13.93 0.07 -8.03
C LEU A 139 15.09 0.88 -7.44
N GLN A 140 14.77 1.71 -6.46
CA GLN A 140 15.76 2.43 -5.65
C GLN A 140 15.34 2.39 -4.18
N ILE A 141 16.22 1.89 -3.29
CA ILE A 141 16.01 2.02 -1.85
C ILE A 141 16.31 3.47 -1.44
N VAL A 142 15.39 4.08 -0.68
CA VAL A 142 15.53 5.44 -0.14
C VAL A 142 15.37 5.45 1.38
N ASP A 143 16.06 6.37 2.05
CA ASP A 143 16.06 6.43 3.52
C ASP A 143 14.95 7.30 4.10
N ASN A 144 14.37 8.19 3.29
CA ASN A 144 13.30 9.08 3.72
C ASN A 144 11.94 8.55 3.24
N PRO A 145 11.02 8.18 4.15
CA PRO A 145 9.70 7.69 3.77
C PRO A 145 8.84 8.75 3.06
N GLU A 146 9.14 10.04 3.18
CA GLU A 146 8.35 11.10 2.53
C GLU A 146 8.57 11.18 1.02
N ILE A 147 9.70 10.68 0.53
CA ILE A 147 10.01 10.65 -0.91
C ILE A 147 9.79 9.26 -1.53
N ALA A 148 9.27 8.31 -0.75
CA ALA A 148 9.09 6.93 -1.17
C ALA A 148 7.71 6.70 -1.79
N ASP A 149 7.71 6.01 -2.93
CA ASP A 149 6.52 5.57 -3.64
C ASP A 149 5.89 4.35 -2.93
N ILE A 150 6.74 3.46 -2.39
CA ILE A 150 6.35 2.27 -1.63
C ILE A 150 7.01 2.31 -0.25
N LYS A 151 6.21 2.19 0.82
CA LYS A 151 6.68 2.21 2.22
C LYS A 151 6.45 0.85 2.87
N ILE A 152 7.49 0.24 3.43
CA ILE A 152 7.41 -1.09 4.05
C ILE A 152 7.73 -1.00 5.54
N PHE A 153 6.84 -1.51 6.37
CA PHE A 153 6.93 -1.45 7.84
C PHE A 153 6.94 -2.83 8.49
N ASN A 154 7.75 -2.99 9.54
CA ASN A 154 7.79 -4.18 10.39
C ASN A 154 6.74 -4.07 11.50
N LYS A 155 5.47 -4.08 11.09
CA LYS A 155 4.32 -3.90 11.99
C LYS A 155 3.15 -4.73 11.48
N ARG A 156 2.30 -5.18 12.41
CA ARG A 156 1.04 -5.84 12.03
C ARG A 156 0.16 -4.89 11.20
N PRO A 157 -0.52 -5.41 10.16
CA PRO A 157 -1.52 -4.65 9.42
C PRO A 157 -2.59 -4.05 10.33
N PRO A 158 -3.11 -2.85 10.01
CA PRO A 158 -4.19 -2.24 10.79
C PRO A 158 -5.47 -3.08 10.69
N LEU A 159 -6.17 -3.21 11.81
CA LEU A 159 -7.45 -3.91 11.87
C LEU A 159 -8.50 -3.15 11.04
N THR A 160 -9.31 -3.89 10.29
CA THR A 160 -10.43 -3.32 9.54
C THR A 160 -11.70 -3.45 10.38
N PRO A 161 -12.50 -2.37 10.57
CA PRO A 161 -13.80 -2.47 11.23
C PRO A 161 -14.66 -3.56 10.57
N GLY A 162 -15.21 -4.48 11.36
CA GLY A 162 -16.00 -5.62 10.85
C GLY A 162 -15.20 -6.87 10.47
N ASN A 163 -13.87 -6.81 10.39
CA ASN A 163 -13.01 -7.98 10.24
C ASN A 163 -11.82 -7.91 11.21
N LEU A 164 -11.97 -8.56 12.36
CA LEU A 164 -10.99 -8.55 13.45
C LEU A 164 -9.85 -9.55 13.26
N ARG A 165 -9.75 -10.24 12.10
CA ARG A 165 -8.68 -11.22 11.89
C ARG A 165 -7.35 -10.49 11.66
N ALA A 166 -6.39 -10.77 12.54
CA ALA A 166 -5.02 -10.33 12.34
C ALA A 166 -4.45 -10.96 11.06
N ARG A 167 -3.96 -10.12 10.15
CA ARG A 167 -3.28 -10.52 8.92
C ARG A 167 -1.78 -10.61 9.15
N SER A 168 -1.13 -11.53 8.44
CA SER A 168 0.32 -11.70 8.52
C SER A 168 1.08 -10.69 7.69
N ALA A 169 0.46 -10.20 6.61
CA ALA A 169 0.93 -9.10 5.80
C ALA A 169 -0.27 -8.42 5.11
N GLU A 170 -0.08 -7.19 4.63
CA GLU A 170 -1.07 -6.47 3.84
C GLU A 170 -0.42 -5.36 3.03
N THR A 171 -0.83 -5.23 1.77
CA THR A 171 -0.53 -4.11 0.89
C THR A 171 -1.78 -3.24 0.71
N ARG A 172 -1.62 -1.92 0.78
CA ARG A 172 -2.65 -0.94 0.41
C ARG A 172 -2.07 0.13 -0.48
N TYR A 173 -2.89 0.68 -1.37
CA TYR A 173 -2.54 1.87 -2.14
C TYR A 173 -3.34 3.09 -1.66
N GLN A 174 -2.82 4.27 -1.99
CA GLN A 174 -3.48 5.56 -1.85
C GLN A 174 -3.33 6.31 -3.17
N LEU A 175 -4.39 7.00 -3.59
CA LEU A 175 -4.37 7.87 -4.76
C LEU A 175 -4.07 9.30 -4.32
N HIS A 176 -3.29 10.01 -5.13
CA HIS A 176 -2.94 11.40 -4.95
C HIS A 176 -3.18 12.15 -6.25
N GLU A 177 -3.52 13.42 -6.15
CA GLU A 177 -3.66 14.33 -7.28
C GLU A 177 -2.75 15.53 -7.05
N ASP A 178 -1.96 15.88 -8.05
CA ASP A 178 -1.12 17.08 -8.00
C ASP A 178 -1.88 18.34 -8.43
N GLU A 179 -1.25 19.51 -8.29
CA GLU A 179 -1.84 20.81 -8.66
C GLU A 179 -2.23 20.90 -10.16
N ASN A 180 -1.69 20.01 -11.01
CA ASN A 180 -1.97 19.95 -12.44
C ASN A 180 -3.07 18.93 -12.79
N GLY A 181 -3.68 18.27 -11.80
CA GLY A 181 -4.68 17.22 -12.01
C GLY A 181 -4.07 15.87 -12.43
N THR A 182 -2.78 15.66 -12.18
CA THR A 182 -2.11 14.38 -12.45
C THR A 182 -2.38 13.42 -11.31
N LEU A 183 -3.07 12.31 -11.61
CA LEU A 183 -3.27 11.24 -10.64
C LEU A 183 -2.01 10.38 -10.50
N SER A 184 -1.66 10.05 -9.27
CA SER A 184 -0.58 9.14 -8.92
C SER A 184 -1.00 8.22 -7.79
N GLN A 185 -0.21 7.18 -7.52
CA GLN A 185 -0.44 6.29 -6.40
C GLN A 185 0.81 6.13 -5.53
N SER A 186 0.60 5.82 -4.26
CA SER A 186 1.63 5.32 -3.37
C SER A 186 1.14 4.07 -2.64
N PHE A 187 2.07 3.25 -2.16
CA PHE A 187 1.75 2.00 -1.47
C PHE A 187 2.33 1.95 -0.06
N VAL A 188 1.61 1.27 0.81
CA VAL A 188 2.08 0.88 2.14
C VAL A 188 1.94 -0.62 2.30
N ILE A 189 3.04 -1.25 2.72
CA ILE A 189 3.12 -2.67 3.03
C ILE A 189 3.41 -2.84 4.52
N TRP A 190 2.57 -3.62 5.19
CA TRP A 190 2.79 -4.03 6.57
C TRP A 190 3.17 -5.51 6.60
N LEU A 191 4.34 -5.80 7.15
CA LEU A 191 4.82 -7.16 7.37
C LEU A 191 4.79 -7.42 8.88
N SER A 192 4.02 -8.42 9.31
CA SER A 192 3.96 -8.80 10.71
C SER A 192 5.33 -9.28 11.20
N PRO A 193 5.81 -8.83 12.37
CA PRO A 193 7.04 -9.35 12.98
C PRO A 193 6.99 -10.85 13.29
N MET A 194 5.82 -11.48 13.18
CA MET A 194 5.63 -12.92 13.36
C MET A 194 6.02 -13.73 12.11
N GLN A 195 6.21 -13.09 10.96
CA GLN A 195 6.72 -13.74 9.76
C GLN A 195 8.23 -13.96 9.91
N VAL A 196 8.64 -15.23 9.91
CA VAL A 196 10.03 -15.64 10.20
C VAL A 196 10.51 -16.72 9.22
N GLY A 197 11.82 -16.89 9.16
CA GLY A 197 12.44 -17.88 8.27
C GLY A 197 12.09 -17.61 6.81
N LYS A 198 11.82 -18.69 6.05
CA LYS A 198 11.50 -18.61 4.62
C LYS A 198 10.17 -17.90 4.28
N TYR A 199 9.31 -17.68 5.26
CA TYR A 199 8.02 -17.04 5.04
C TYR A 199 8.10 -15.51 5.01
N LEU A 200 9.12 -14.91 5.63
CA LEU A 200 9.35 -13.47 5.53
C LEU A 200 9.67 -13.03 4.09
N PRO A 201 10.72 -13.56 3.41
CA PRO A 201 11.00 -13.16 2.03
C PRO A 201 9.86 -13.57 1.08
N ALA A 202 9.16 -14.67 1.34
CA ALA A 202 7.98 -15.06 0.57
C ALA A 202 6.85 -14.01 0.65
N ALA A 203 6.51 -13.56 1.86
CA ALA A 203 5.52 -12.52 2.06
C ALA A 203 5.98 -11.20 1.41
N VAL A 204 7.26 -10.84 1.53
CA VAL A 204 7.80 -9.64 0.86
C VAL A 204 7.60 -9.72 -0.64
N ARG A 205 7.96 -10.84 -1.30
CA ARG A 205 7.79 -10.97 -2.75
C ARG A 205 6.33 -10.83 -3.18
N HIS A 206 5.41 -11.45 -2.43
CA HIS A 206 3.98 -11.42 -2.71
C HIS A 206 3.39 -10.01 -2.58
N GLU A 207 3.57 -9.39 -1.42
CA GLU A 207 3.06 -8.04 -1.13
C GLU A 207 3.69 -6.99 -2.05
N PHE A 208 4.99 -7.14 -2.32
CA PHE A 208 5.65 -6.24 -3.26
C PHE A 208 5.13 -6.43 -4.69
N GLY A 209 4.80 -7.66 -5.11
CA GLY A 209 4.13 -7.92 -6.39
C GLY A 209 2.81 -7.18 -6.54
N HIS A 210 2.01 -7.09 -5.46
CA HIS A 210 0.81 -6.23 -5.44
C HIS A 210 1.18 -4.75 -5.63
N ALA A 211 2.19 -4.26 -4.93
CA ALA A 211 2.65 -2.87 -5.04
C ALA A 211 3.25 -2.51 -6.41
N LEU A 212 3.68 -3.51 -7.19
CA LEU A 212 4.15 -3.35 -8.57
C LEU A 212 3.02 -3.35 -9.60
N GLY A 213 1.80 -3.72 -9.20
CA GLY A 213 0.61 -3.65 -10.06
C GLY A 213 -0.16 -4.96 -10.22
N ILE A 214 0.34 -6.09 -9.68
CA ILE A 214 -0.37 -7.38 -9.73
C ILE A 214 -1.47 -7.38 -8.66
N TRP A 215 -2.53 -6.61 -8.91
CA TRP A 215 -3.66 -6.48 -7.98
C TRP A 215 -4.67 -7.62 -8.19
N GLY A 216 -4.31 -8.79 -7.68
CA GLY A 216 -5.02 -10.04 -7.88
C GLY A 216 -4.12 -11.21 -7.49
N HIS A 217 -4.60 -12.43 -7.70
CA HIS A 217 -3.87 -13.64 -7.28
C HIS A 217 -3.77 -14.66 -8.40
N SER A 218 -2.65 -15.36 -8.45
CA SER A 218 -2.50 -16.55 -9.29
C SER A 218 -3.30 -17.72 -8.71
N PRO A 219 -3.91 -18.57 -9.55
CA PRO A 219 -4.50 -19.83 -9.10
C PRO A 219 -3.46 -20.92 -8.82
N GLU A 220 -2.20 -20.75 -9.23
CA GLU A 220 -1.17 -21.80 -9.15
C GLU A 220 -0.23 -21.59 -7.98
N LYS A 221 -0.07 -22.62 -7.15
CA LYS A 221 0.79 -22.62 -5.96
C LYS A 221 2.30 -22.46 -6.23
N THR A 222 2.70 -22.56 -7.50
CA THR A 222 4.08 -22.38 -7.97
C THR A 222 4.42 -20.92 -8.28
N ASP A 223 3.44 -20.04 -8.22
CA ASP A 223 3.61 -18.63 -8.50
C ASP A 223 3.70 -17.84 -7.20
N VAL A 224 4.48 -16.77 -7.20
CA VAL A 224 4.66 -15.97 -5.99
C VAL A 224 3.37 -15.27 -5.58
N MET A 225 2.47 -15.02 -6.56
CA MET A 225 1.17 -14.38 -6.35
C MET A 225 0.05 -15.36 -5.99
N TYR A 226 0.35 -16.60 -5.62
CA TYR A 226 -0.65 -17.51 -5.07
C TYR A 226 -1.18 -17.00 -3.72
N TYR A 227 -2.51 -17.00 -3.56
CA TYR A 227 -3.20 -16.36 -2.42
C TYR A 227 -2.91 -16.96 -1.03
N SER A 228 -2.28 -18.14 -0.97
CA SER A 228 -2.08 -18.87 0.28
C SER A 228 -0.61 -19.21 0.50
N GLN A 229 -0.18 -19.13 1.76
CA GLN A 229 1.16 -19.56 2.15
C GLN A 229 1.32 -21.07 1.94
N VAL A 230 2.36 -21.46 1.21
CA VAL A 230 2.68 -22.88 0.93
C VAL A 230 3.90 -23.33 1.72
N ALA A 231 4.05 -24.65 1.87
CA ALA A 231 5.16 -25.24 2.63
C ALA A 231 6.53 -24.86 2.07
N GLU A 232 6.70 -24.84 0.75
CA GLU A 232 7.91 -24.34 0.08
C GLU A 232 7.54 -23.13 -0.79
N PRO A 233 7.77 -21.89 -0.29
CA PRO A 233 7.41 -20.70 -1.03
C PRO A 233 8.15 -20.61 -2.37
N PRO A 234 7.44 -20.38 -3.48
CA PRO A 234 8.06 -20.29 -4.80
C PRO A 234 8.86 -18.98 -4.96
N PRO A 235 9.84 -18.97 -5.88
CA PRO A 235 10.41 -17.73 -6.39
C PRO A 235 9.39 -17.01 -7.30
N ILE A 236 9.77 -15.82 -7.81
CA ILE A 236 8.99 -15.13 -8.84
C ILE A 236 8.99 -15.99 -10.12
N SER A 237 7.80 -16.37 -10.60
CA SER A 237 7.62 -17.23 -11.75
C SER A 237 7.56 -16.45 -13.07
N ALA A 238 7.75 -17.14 -14.20
CA ALA A 238 7.53 -16.56 -15.52
C ALA A 238 6.07 -16.08 -15.71
N ARG A 239 5.09 -16.78 -15.10
CA ARG A 239 3.67 -16.37 -15.15
C ARG A 239 3.42 -15.05 -14.42
N ASP A 240 4.10 -14.83 -13.31
CA ASP A 240 4.05 -13.57 -12.57
C ASP A 240 4.53 -12.41 -13.46
N ILE A 241 5.65 -12.61 -14.16
CA ILE A 241 6.23 -11.56 -15.03
C ILE A 241 5.43 -11.37 -16.33
N ASN A 242 4.90 -12.44 -16.91
CA ASN A 242 4.01 -12.33 -18.07
C ASN A 242 2.75 -11.54 -17.71
N THR A 243 2.18 -11.80 -16.53
CA THR A 243 1.02 -11.06 -16.01
C THR A 243 1.38 -9.59 -15.77
N LEU A 244 2.51 -9.31 -15.11
CA LEU A 244 3.03 -7.96 -14.90
C LEU A 244 3.22 -7.21 -16.22
N LYS A 245 3.83 -7.85 -17.23
CA LYS A 245 4.02 -7.24 -18.55
C LYS A 245 2.69 -6.90 -19.22
N ARG A 246 1.68 -7.78 -19.12
CA ARG A 246 0.34 -7.52 -19.65
C ARG A 246 -0.35 -6.35 -18.95
N ILE A 247 -0.18 -6.22 -17.63
CA ILE A 247 -0.67 -5.08 -16.82
C ILE A 247 -0.05 -3.76 -17.33
N TYR A 248 1.26 -3.72 -17.56
CA TYR A 248 1.96 -2.50 -18.01
C TYR A 248 1.69 -2.12 -19.48
N LEU A 249 1.04 -2.99 -20.25
CA LEU A 249 0.54 -2.69 -21.59
C LEU A 249 -0.87 -2.09 -21.58
N GLN A 250 -1.55 -2.07 -20.42
CA GLN A 250 -2.91 -1.55 -20.33
C GLN A 250 -2.94 -0.03 -20.18
N THR A 251 -4.12 0.52 -20.39
CA THR A 251 -4.39 1.93 -20.11
C THR A 251 -4.65 2.18 -18.62
N THR A 252 -4.17 3.32 -18.13
CA THR A 252 -4.42 3.81 -16.77
C THR A 252 -4.69 5.31 -16.79
N ARG A 253 -5.29 5.83 -15.73
CA ARG A 253 -5.43 7.27 -15.47
C ARG A 253 -4.23 7.84 -14.70
N LEU A 254 -3.33 6.97 -14.25
CA LEU A 254 -2.21 7.28 -13.37
C LEU A 254 -0.99 7.78 -14.15
N GLY A 255 -0.13 8.57 -13.51
CA GLY A 255 1.12 9.07 -14.07
C GLY A 255 0.97 10.33 -14.92
N LEU A 256 2.10 10.86 -15.39
CA LEU A 256 2.17 12.08 -16.21
C LEU A 256 1.28 11.97 -17.46
N GLN A 257 0.40 12.96 -17.65
CA GLN A 257 -0.47 13.11 -18.82
C GLN A 257 0.33 13.47 -20.07
#